data_AF-A0A3P3VTT5-F1
#
_entry.id   AF-A0A3P3VTT5-F1
#
_cell.length_a   1.000
_cell.length_b   1.000
_cell.length_c   1.000
_cell.angle_alpha   90.00
_cell.angle_beta   90.00
_cell.angle_gamma   90.00
#
_symmetry.space_group_name_H-M   'P 1'
#
loop_
_entity.id
_entity.type
_entity.pdbx_description
1 polymer ?
#
loop_
_entity_poly.entity_id
_entity_poly.type
_entity_poly.pdbx_seq_one_letter_code
_entity_poly.pdbx_strand_id
1 'polypeptide(L)'
;MSDIKKVNHQRDGWWDELGFSVHGTRLMSRHERVIEQAALAVLAAHPPMGFVRDAEGGMLSASQLADLIEQAVDVAEQEAERQREADAEERRRLGWAKVEAALSGPDADQPVVEGGWAGFTRGDATAWCWNLFQYEPRGFVHPNSQVRIEAMQKLRAGELPDVFGYPERARKHEARGLTPREYRQHKEALGADTFTSADVKHS
;
A
#
# COMPACT_ATOMS: atom_id res chain seq x y z
N MET A 1 -30.23 11.40 5.45
CA MET A 1 -29.50 10.50 4.53
C MET A 1 -30.28 10.58 3.22
N SER A 2 -29.79 11.07 2.09
CA SER A 2 -28.43 11.13 1.58
C SER A 2 -28.29 12.37 0.69
N ASP A 3 -27.27 13.19 0.96
CA ASP A 3 -26.76 14.17 0.00
C ASP A 3 -25.47 13.60 -0.59
N ILE A 4 -25.59 12.81 -1.66
CA ILE A 4 -24.43 12.42 -2.48
C ILE A 4 -24.30 13.51 -3.54
N LYS A 5 -23.49 14.52 -3.22
CA LYS A 5 -23.22 15.64 -4.14
C LYS A 5 -22.19 15.24 -5.19
N LYS A 6 -22.68 15.30 -6.43
CA LYS A 6 -22.05 15.77 -7.68
C LYS A 6 -20.86 14.97 -8.24
N VAL A 7 -21.23 14.11 -9.19
CA VAL A 7 -20.47 13.70 -10.38
C VAL A 7 -19.73 14.89 -10.98
N ASN A 8 -18.43 14.73 -11.23
CA ASN A 8 -17.68 15.72 -11.99
C ASN A 8 -17.81 15.39 -13.49
N HIS A 9 -18.89 15.85 -14.11
CA HIS A 9 -19.18 15.69 -15.55
C HIS A 9 -18.12 16.27 -16.50
N GLN A 10 -17.08 16.92 -15.98
CA GLN A 10 -15.95 17.40 -16.80
C GLN A 10 -14.87 16.35 -17.06
N ARG A 11 -14.91 15.17 -16.42
CA ARG A 11 -13.86 14.16 -16.59
C ARG A 11 -14.07 13.20 -17.76
N ASP A 12 -15.33 12.92 -18.12
CA ASP A 12 -15.64 11.82 -19.05
C ASP A 12 -16.01 12.28 -20.47
N GLY A 13 -16.33 13.57 -20.64
CA GLY A 13 -16.58 14.14 -21.97
C GLY A 13 -17.65 13.39 -22.77
N TRP A 14 -17.55 13.48 -24.09
CA TRP A 14 -18.46 12.89 -25.07
C TRP A 14 -18.33 11.35 -25.19
N TRP A 15 -17.39 10.73 -24.48
CA TRP A 15 -17.15 9.27 -24.51
C TRP A 15 -18.24 8.47 -23.81
N ASP A 16 -18.78 9.02 -22.71
CA ASP A 16 -19.93 8.46 -22.00
C ASP A 16 -21.15 8.33 -22.94
N GLU A 17 -21.33 9.29 -23.86
CA GLU A 17 -22.44 9.29 -24.83
C GLU A 17 -22.30 8.18 -25.91
N LEU A 18 -21.08 7.67 -26.12
CA LEU A 18 -20.80 6.53 -26.99
C LEU A 18 -20.72 5.18 -26.25
N GLY A 19 -21.05 5.16 -24.95
CA GLY A 19 -20.98 3.96 -24.11
C GLY A 19 -19.57 3.59 -23.63
N PHE A 20 -18.59 4.49 -23.83
CA PHE A 20 -17.21 4.32 -23.36
C PHE A 20 -16.99 5.16 -22.11
N SER A 21 -17.38 4.61 -20.97
CA SER A 21 -17.18 5.25 -19.68
C SER A 21 -16.16 4.47 -18.87
N VAL A 22 -15.16 5.13 -18.29
CA VAL A 22 -14.34 4.54 -17.22
C VAL A 22 -15.10 4.66 -15.89
N HIS A 23 -16.37 4.23 -15.89
CA HIS A 23 -17.23 4.26 -14.71
C HIS A 23 -17.34 2.85 -14.13
N GLY A 24 -16.84 2.66 -12.91
CA GLY A 24 -17.04 1.41 -12.17
C GLY A 24 -16.25 1.28 -10.88
N THR A 25 -15.12 1.94 -10.75
CA THR A 25 -14.23 1.76 -9.60
C THR A 25 -14.08 3.06 -8.85
N ARG A 26 -14.67 3.13 -7.65
CA ARG A 26 -14.28 4.13 -6.66
C ARG A 26 -12.74 4.01 -6.55
N LEU A 27 -12.02 5.09 -6.85
CA LEU A 27 -10.54 5.10 -6.84
C LEU A 27 -10.05 5.16 -5.40
N MET A 28 -10.04 4.02 -4.73
CA MET A 28 -9.75 3.92 -3.32
C MET A 28 -8.25 3.76 -3.08
N SER A 29 -7.48 3.27 -4.03
CA SER A 29 -6.03 3.06 -3.89
C SER A 29 -5.22 3.78 -4.98
N ARG A 30 -3.91 3.93 -4.75
CA ARG A 30 -2.98 4.46 -5.77
C ARG A 30 -2.98 3.58 -7.03
N HIS A 31 -3.09 2.27 -6.88
CA HIS A 31 -3.06 1.31 -7.99
C HIS A 31 -4.31 1.40 -8.86
N GLU A 32 -5.50 1.53 -8.26
CA GLU A 32 -6.76 1.74 -9.00
C GLU A 32 -6.71 3.03 -9.84
N ARG A 33 -5.99 4.07 -9.41
CA ARG A 33 -5.76 5.28 -10.22
C ARG A 33 -4.85 5.07 -11.42
N VAL A 34 -3.87 4.16 -11.32
CA VAL A 34 -2.95 3.86 -12.44
C VAL A 34 -3.71 3.14 -13.55
N ILE A 35 -4.56 2.18 -13.18
CA ILE A 35 -5.41 1.43 -14.12
C ILE A 35 -6.37 2.38 -14.84
N GLU A 36 -7.05 3.26 -14.10
CA GLU A 36 -7.95 4.27 -14.67
C GLU A 36 -7.20 5.22 -15.62
N GLN A 37 -6.01 5.70 -15.23
CA GLN A 37 -5.20 6.58 -16.09
C GLN A 37 -4.78 5.91 -17.40
N ALA A 38 -4.51 4.61 -17.39
CA ALA A 38 -4.18 3.86 -18.60
C ALA A 38 -5.38 3.82 -19.57
N ALA A 39 -6.58 3.53 -19.07
CA ALA A 39 -7.80 3.56 -19.89
C ALA A 39 -8.10 4.96 -20.45
N LEU A 40 -7.96 5.99 -19.61
CA LEU A 40 -8.15 7.39 -20.03
C LEU A 40 -7.10 7.85 -21.07
N ALA A 41 -5.87 7.34 -21.00
CA ALA A 41 -4.84 7.65 -21.98
C ALA A 41 -5.18 7.10 -23.38
N VAL A 42 -5.77 5.90 -23.46
CA VAL A 42 -6.25 5.33 -24.74
C VAL A 42 -7.37 6.19 -25.31
N LEU A 43 -8.34 6.60 -24.49
CA LEU A 43 -9.42 7.48 -24.91
C LEU A 43 -8.89 8.86 -25.35
N ALA A 44 -7.93 9.44 -24.63
CA ALA A 44 -7.33 10.73 -25.00
C ALA A 44 -6.56 10.66 -26.33
N ALA A 45 -5.95 9.52 -26.64
CA ALA A 45 -5.21 9.32 -27.88
C ALA A 45 -6.10 9.12 -29.13
N HIS A 46 -7.37 8.78 -28.95
CA HIS A 46 -8.29 8.44 -30.04
C HIS A 46 -9.56 9.31 -30.04
N PRO A 47 -9.49 10.65 -30.11
CA PRO A 47 -10.69 11.50 -30.14
C PRO A 47 -11.65 11.11 -31.29
N PRO A 48 -12.95 11.44 -31.23
CA PRO A 48 -13.93 11.03 -32.23
C PRO A 48 -13.76 11.95 -33.41
N MET A 49 -12.82 11.63 -34.26
CA MET A 49 -12.74 12.34 -35.51
C MET A 49 -13.81 11.73 -36.40
N GLY A 50 -15.04 12.25 -36.28
CA GLY A 50 -16.16 11.89 -37.15
C GLY A 50 -15.84 12.08 -38.64
N PHE A 51 -14.74 12.76 -39.00
CA PHE A 51 -14.43 13.10 -40.39
C PHE A 51 -12.94 13.18 -40.79
N VAL A 52 -11.96 12.75 -39.96
CA VAL A 52 -10.55 12.87 -40.37
C VAL A 52 -9.79 11.57 -40.14
N ARG A 53 -9.48 10.92 -41.28
CA ARG A 53 -8.53 9.83 -41.45
C ARG A 53 -7.11 10.27 -41.10
N ASP A 54 -6.29 9.36 -40.58
CA ASP A 54 -4.85 9.55 -40.55
C ASP A 54 -4.24 9.45 -41.97
N ALA A 55 -2.92 9.66 -42.09
CA ALA A 55 -2.21 9.65 -43.36
C ALA A 55 -2.25 8.30 -44.12
N GLU A 56 -2.70 7.22 -43.45
CA GLU A 56 -2.86 5.86 -44.01
C GLU A 56 -4.34 5.42 -44.14
N GLY A 57 -5.30 6.23 -43.66
CA GLY A 57 -6.72 6.08 -43.94
C GLY A 57 -7.53 5.23 -42.95
N GLY A 58 -6.94 4.75 -41.85
CA GLY A 58 -7.58 3.81 -40.94
C GLY A 58 -8.50 4.47 -39.92
N MET A 59 -9.78 4.11 -39.89
CA MET A 59 -10.68 4.41 -38.77
C MET A 59 -10.75 3.17 -37.87
N LEU A 60 -10.50 3.33 -36.57
CA LEU A 60 -10.80 2.28 -35.59
C LEU A 60 -12.32 2.20 -35.42
N SER A 61 -12.86 0.99 -35.50
CA SER A 61 -14.23 0.72 -35.07
C SER A 61 -14.35 0.88 -33.55
N ALA A 62 -15.57 1.07 -33.07
CA ALA A 62 -15.86 1.06 -31.63
C ALA A 62 -15.37 -0.23 -30.95
N SER A 63 -15.48 -1.39 -31.61
CA SER A 63 -14.97 -2.66 -31.08
C SER A 63 -13.45 -2.69 -30.98
N GLN A 64 -12.73 -2.17 -32.00
CA GLN A 64 -11.27 -2.10 -31.95
C GLN A 64 -10.77 -1.14 -30.87
N LEU A 65 -11.49 -0.04 -30.62
CA LEU A 65 -11.18 0.85 -29.51
C LEU A 65 -11.45 0.17 -28.14
N ALA A 66 -12.54 -0.58 -28.01
CA ALA A 66 -12.82 -1.36 -26.79
C ALA A 66 -11.69 -2.35 -26.49
N ASP A 67 -11.24 -3.10 -27.51
CA ASP A 67 -10.14 -4.07 -27.38
C ASP A 67 -8.83 -3.38 -26.93
N LEU A 68 -8.54 -2.17 -27.44
CA LEU A 68 -7.36 -1.39 -27.03
C LEU A 68 -7.45 -0.90 -25.58
N ILE A 69 -8.65 -0.53 -25.12
CA ILE A 69 -8.88 -0.14 -23.72
C ILE A 69 -8.68 -1.34 -22.81
N GLU A 70 -9.26 -2.50 -23.15
CA GLU A 70 -9.11 -3.74 -22.39
C GLU A 70 -7.64 -4.16 -22.28
N GLN A 71 -6.91 -4.16 -23.40
CA GLN A 71 -5.47 -4.46 -23.42
C GLN A 71 -4.66 -3.49 -22.55
N ALA A 72 -4.97 -2.20 -22.59
CA ALA A 72 -4.27 -1.20 -21.78
C ALA A 72 -4.54 -1.39 -20.27
N VAL A 73 -5.78 -1.75 -19.92
CA VAL A 73 -6.16 -2.09 -18.55
C VAL A 73 -5.42 -3.34 -18.08
N ASP A 74 -5.43 -4.43 -18.86
CA ASP A 74 -4.74 -5.67 -18.52
C ASP A 74 -3.23 -5.47 -18.29
N VAL A 75 -2.59 -4.69 -19.17
CA VAL A 75 -1.16 -4.35 -19.03
C VAL A 75 -0.92 -3.53 -17.76
N ALA A 76 -1.77 -2.55 -17.47
CA ALA A 76 -1.66 -1.72 -16.28
C ALA A 76 -1.89 -2.52 -14.99
N GLU A 77 -2.81 -3.48 -15.00
CA GLU A 77 -3.06 -4.39 -13.87
C GLU A 77 -1.85 -5.29 -13.60
N GLN A 78 -1.28 -5.90 -14.64
CA GLN A 78 -0.10 -6.74 -14.51
C GLN A 78 1.11 -5.94 -14.00
N GLU A 79 1.32 -4.73 -14.51
CA GLU A 79 2.40 -3.87 -14.03
C GLU A 79 2.17 -3.42 -12.59
N ALA A 80 0.94 -3.08 -12.23
CA ALA A 80 0.58 -2.75 -10.85
C ALA A 80 0.82 -3.93 -9.91
N GLU A 81 0.53 -5.17 -10.32
CA GLU A 81 0.85 -6.36 -9.52
C GLU A 81 2.36 -6.54 -9.36
N ARG A 82 3.12 -6.49 -10.46
CA ARG A 82 4.59 -6.59 -10.41
C ARG A 82 5.20 -5.54 -9.49
N GLN A 83 4.72 -4.30 -9.55
CA GLN A 83 5.19 -3.24 -8.67
C GLN A 83 4.82 -3.50 -7.20
N ARG A 84 3.61 -4.01 -6.92
CA ARG A 84 3.20 -4.39 -5.55
C ARG A 84 4.10 -5.47 -4.97
N GLU A 85 4.40 -6.50 -5.75
CA GLU A 85 5.29 -7.58 -5.35
C GLU A 85 6.71 -7.07 -5.10
N ALA A 86 7.25 -6.25 -6.02
CA ALA A 86 8.58 -5.65 -5.87
C ALA A 86 8.67 -4.75 -4.63
N ASP A 87 7.66 -3.90 -4.40
CA ASP A 87 7.61 -3.04 -3.23
C ASP A 87 7.47 -3.85 -1.94
N ALA A 88 6.70 -4.96 -1.96
CA ALA A 88 6.57 -5.85 -0.81
C ALA A 88 7.88 -6.54 -0.46
N GLU A 89 8.63 -6.99 -1.47
CA GLU A 89 9.93 -7.61 -1.29
C GLU A 89 10.96 -6.63 -0.73
N GLU A 90 11.01 -5.42 -1.28
CA GLU A 90 11.89 -4.36 -0.77
C GLU A 90 11.57 -4.03 0.69
N ARG A 91 10.28 -4.01 1.08
CA ARG A 91 9.88 -3.83 2.47
C ARG A 91 10.30 -4.99 3.37
N ARG A 92 10.25 -6.24 2.91
CA ARG A 92 10.75 -7.39 3.68
C ARG A 92 12.25 -7.23 3.91
N ARG A 93 13.01 -6.94 2.85
CA ARG A 93 14.45 -6.71 2.90
C ARG A 93 14.83 -5.60 3.88
N LEU A 94 14.19 -4.43 3.77
CA LEU A 94 14.41 -3.30 4.68
C LEU A 94 14.00 -3.64 6.12
N GLY A 95 12.90 -4.36 6.30
CA GLY A 95 12.43 -4.80 7.60
C GLY A 95 13.45 -5.69 8.32
N TRP A 96 14.02 -6.68 7.61
CA TRP A 96 15.11 -7.51 8.12
C TRP A 96 16.34 -6.67 8.48
N ALA A 97 16.77 -5.76 7.61
CA ALA A 97 17.92 -4.90 7.88
C ALA A 97 17.72 -4.05 9.15
N LYS A 98 16.50 -3.56 9.39
CA LYS A 98 16.16 -2.79 10.59
C LYS A 98 16.10 -3.65 11.85
N VAL A 99 15.56 -4.86 11.77
CA VAL A 99 15.56 -5.82 12.88
C VAL A 99 16.99 -6.20 13.26
N GLU A 100 17.83 -6.55 12.30
CA GLU A 100 19.22 -6.91 12.59
C GLU A 100 20.02 -5.74 13.16
N ALA A 101 19.88 -4.54 12.58
CA ALA A 101 20.54 -3.35 13.12
C ALA A 101 20.10 -3.02 14.56
N ALA A 102 18.84 -3.28 14.91
CA ALA A 102 18.35 -3.10 16.27
C ALA A 102 18.97 -4.12 17.25
N LEU A 103 19.04 -5.39 16.84
CA LEU A 103 19.55 -6.48 17.68
C LEU A 103 21.08 -6.51 17.79
N SER A 104 21.80 -5.92 16.85
CA SER A 104 23.28 -5.84 16.86
C SER A 104 23.82 -4.45 17.19
N GLY A 105 22.94 -3.50 17.53
CA GLY A 105 23.33 -2.12 17.83
C GLY A 105 24.12 -2.00 19.15
N PRO A 106 24.86 -0.89 19.34
CA PRO A 106 25.64 -0.65 20.57
C PRO A 106 24.77 -0.58 21.82
N ASP A 107 23.51 -0.16 21.66
CA ASP A 107 22.54 -0.04 22.75
C ASP A 107 21.59 -1.24 22.82
N ALA A 108 21.80 -2.30 22.02
CA ALA A 108 20.85 -3.40 21.88
C ALA A 108 20.52 -4.06 23.23
N ASP A 109 21.55 -4.33 24.03
CA ASP A 109 21.42 -4.99 25.34
C ASP A 109 21.00 -4.06 26.48
N GLN A 110 20.81 -2.76 26.21
CA GLN A 110 20.39 -1.82 27.26
C GLN A 110 18.96 -2.14 27.69
N PRO A 111 18.70 -2.32 28.99
CA PRO A 111 17.35 -2.56 29.48
C PRO A 111 16.51 -1.29 29.37
N VAL A 112 15.27 -1.45 28.91
CA VAL A 112 14.25 -0.40 29.00
C VAL A 112 13.65 -0.47 30.40
N VAL A 113 13.81 0.61 31.17
CA VAL A 113 13.38 0.66 32.57
C VAL A 113 12.01 1.30 32.80
N GLU A 114 11.51 2.09 31.84
CA GLU A 114 10.29 2.88 31.98
C GLU A 114 9.39 2.77 30.73
N GLY A 115 8.11 3.07 30.91
CA GLY A 115 7.09 3.07 29.84
C GLY A 115 6.57 1.69 29.46
N GLY A 116 5.74 1.63 28.42
CA GLY A 116 5.10 0.39 27.96
C GLY A 116 6.09 -0.70 27.55
N TRP A 117 7.32 -0.35 27.16
CA TRP A 117 8.38 -1.29 26.79
C TRP A 117 9.29 -1.72 27.96
N ALA A 118 8.98 -1.31 29.19
CA ALA A 118 9.76 -1.71 30.36
C ALA A 118 9.87 -3.25 30.47
N GLY A 119 11.09 -3.73 30.75
CA GLY A 119 11.42 -5.15 30.85
C GLY A 119 11.98 -5.79 29.58
N PHE A 120 11.92 -5.10 28.43
CA PHE A 120 12.63 -5.50 27.21
C PHE A 120 14.03 -4.89 27.15
N THR A 121 14.89 -5.46 26.31
CA THR A 121 16.09 -4.75 25.83
C THR A 121 15.70 -3.72 24.77
N ARG A 122 16.50 -2.66 24.56
CA ARG A 122 16.22 -1.68 23.50
C ARG A 122 16.24 -2.32 22.12
N GLY A 123 17.13 -3.29 21.90
CA GLY A 123 17.22 -4.05 20.65
C GLY A 123 15.93 -4.81 20.38
N ASP A 124 15.45 -5.59 21.35
CA ASP A 124 14.22 -6.37 21.21
C ASP A 124 12.99 -5.47 21.03
N ALA A 125 12.85 -4.42 21.85
CA ALA A 125 11.72 -3.49 21.75
C ALA A 125 11.68 -2.82 20.36
N THR A 126 12.84 -2.41 19.84
CA THR A 126 12.94 -1.78 18.51
C THR A 126 12.63 -2.79 17.41
N ALA A 127 13.16 -4.01 17.49
CA ALA A 127 12.89 -5.08 16.54
C ALA A 127 11.40 -5.46 16.51
N TRP A 128 10.77 -5.57 17.68
CA TRP A 128 9.33 -5.78 17.82
C TRP A 128 8.53 -4.66 17.18
N CYS A 129 8.89 -3.40 17.41
CA CYS A 129 8.24 -2.27 16.75
C CYS A 129 8.26 -2.45 15.23
N TRP A 130 9.43 -2.67 14.61
CA TRP A 130 9.53 -2.84 13.15
C TRP A 130 8.63 -3.96 12.63
N ASN A 131 8.59 -5.09 13.32
CA ASN A 131 7.75 -6.23 12.94
C ASN A 131 6.25 -5.94 13.10
N LEU A 132 5.83 -5.38 14.22
CA LEU A 132 4.42 -5.12 14.51
C LEU A 132 3.86 -4.01 13.61
N PHE A 133 4.64 -2.97 13.34
CA PHE A 133 4.27 -1.97 12.33
C PHE A 133 4.13 -2.60 10.94
N GLN A 134 4.99 -3.53 10.55
CA GLN A 134 4.93 -4.11 9.21
C GLN A 134 3.79 -5.13 9.03
N TYR A 135 3.56 -6.02 10.01
CA TYR A 135 2.66 -7.18 9.89
C TYR A 135 1.36 -7.08 10.70
N GLU A 136 1.24 -6.15 11.64
CA GLU A 136 0.00 -5.89 12.37
C GLU A 136 -0.49 -4.43 12.16
N PRO A 137 -0.72 -4.01 10.90
CA PRO A 137 -1.20 -2.67 10.57
C PRO A 137 -2.68 -2.46 10.94
N ARG A 138 -3.43 -3.56 11.14
CA ARG A 138 -4.87 -3.57 11.43
C ARG A 138 -5.08 -4.25 12.79
N GLY A 139 -5.74 -3.54 13.70
CA GLY A 139 -6.04 -4.05 15.04
C GLY A 139 -6.26 -2.95 16.09
N PHE A 140 -5.66 -1.77 15.88
CA PHE A 140 -5.72 -0.70 16.88
C PHE A 140 -5.99 0.68 16.29
N VAL A 141 -5.44 1.04 15.12
CA VAL A 141 -5.68 2.32 14.45
C VAL A 141 -5.66 2.16 12.92
N HIS A 142 -6.41 2.99 12.20
CA HIS A 142 -6.42 3.01 10.74
C HIS A 142 -5.01 3.23 10.17
N PRO A 143 -4.61 2.54 9.08
CA PRO A 143 -3.21 2.59 8.66
C PRO A 143 -2.74 3.92 8.06
N ASN A 144 -3.67 4.78 7.62
CA ASN A 144 -3.37 6.17 7.20
C ASN A 144 -3.59 7.20 8.32
N SER A 145 -3.70 6.75 9.57
CA SER A 145 -3.83 7.69 10.68
C SER A 145 -2.55 8.49 10.88
N GLN A 146 -2.73 9.77 11.22
CA GLN A 146 -1.64 10.67 11.59
C GLN A 146 -0.81 10.08 12.74
N VAL A 147 -1.47 9.47 13.73
CA VAL A 147 -0.81 8.83 14.88
C VAL A 147 0.17 7.74 14.43
N ARG A 148 -0.17 6.94 13.41
CA ARG A 148 0.73 5.90 12.89
C ARG A 148 1.90 6.49 12.12
N ILE A 149 1.67 7.56 11.37
CA ILE A 149 2.74 8.29 10.65
C ILE A 149 3.75 8.84 11.67
N GLU A 150 3.28 9.51 12.72
CA GLU A 150 4.12 10.05 13.79
C GLU A 150 4.87 8.96 14.55
N ALA A 151 4.21 7.85 14.88
CA ALA A 151 4.86 6.74 15.57
C ALA A 151 5.95 6.08 14.70
N MET A 152 5.74 5.96 13.39
CA MET A 152 6.77 5.50 12.45
C MET A 152 7.94 6.49 12.34
N GLN A 153 7.69 7.80 12.41
CA GLN A 153 8.75 8.80 12.43
C GLN A 153 9.60 8.70 13.71
N LYS A 154 8.98 8.53 14.87
CA LYS A 154 9.66 8.27 16.15
C LYS A 154 10.52 7.02 16.08
N LEU A 155 9.97 5.91 15.60
CA LEU A 155 10.72 4.66 15.42
C LEU A 155 11.94 4.85 14.50
N ARG A 156 11.78 5.60 13.40
CA ARG A 156 12.89 5.92 12.49
C ARG A 156 13.95 6.81 13.13
N ALA A 157 13.57 7.66 14.08
CA ALA A 157 14.49 8.47 14.87
C ALA A 157 15.19 7.69 16.01
N GLY A 158 14.86 6.41 16.19
CA GLY A 158 15.44 5.56 17.25
C GLY A 158 14.69 5.65 18.59
N GLU A 159 13.52 6.29 18.61
CA GLU A 159 12.63 6.29 19.77
C GLU A 159 11.74 5.04 19.79
N LEU A 160 11.30 4.63 20.98
CA LEU A 160 10.38 3.50 21.16
C LEU A 160 8.94 4.05 21.24
N PRO A 161 8.13 3.94 20.18
CA PRO A 161 6.75 4.40 20.24
C PRO A 161 5.92 3.49 21.16
N ASP A 162 5.27 4.10 22.15
CA ASP A 162 4.32 3.44 23.05
C ASP A 162 2.90 3.70 22.54
N VAL A 163 2.53 2.97 21.48
CA VAL A 163 1.26 3.16 20.77
C VAL A 163 0.61 1.81 20.49
N PHE A 164 -0.70 1.84 20.29
CA PHE A 164 -1.46 0.72 19.69
C PHE A 164 -1.39 -0.59 20.48
N GLY A 165 -1.08 -0.55 21.78
CA GLY A 165 -0.89 -1.77 22.59
C GLY A 165 0.21 -2.70 22.09
N TYR A 166 1.16 -2.16 21.30
CA TYR A 166 2.27 -2.93 20.74
C TYR A 166 3.21 -3.51 21.81
N PRO A 167 3.50 -2.84 22.93
CA PRO A 167 4.30 -3.46 23.98
C PRO A 167 3.60 -4.69 24.59
N GLU A 168 2.30 -4.63 24.88
CA GLU A 168 1.53 -5.77 25.36
C GLU A 168 1.46 -6.87 24.32
N ARG A 169 1.39 -6.51 23.03
CA ARG A 169 1.39 -7.47 21.94
C ARG A 169 2.73 -8.19 21.81
N ALA A 170 3.84 -7.47 21.93
CA ALA A 170 5.19 -8.05 21.97
C ALA A 170 5.34 -9.01 23.15
N ARG A 171 4.91 -8.61 24.35
CA ARG A 171 4.93 -9.49 25.55
C ARG A 171 4.15 -10.78 25.33
N LYS A 172 2.99 -10.71 24.67
CA LYS A 172 2.20 -11.91 24.35
C LYS A 172 2.93 -12.85 23.40
N HIS A 173 3.75 -12.34 22.48
CA HIS A 173 4.55 -13.17 21.59
C HIS A 173 5.77 -13.77 22.31
N GLU A 174 6.48 -13.00 23.14
CA GLU A 174 7.58 -13.53 23.96
C GLU A 174 7.11 -14.55 24.99
N ALA A 175 5.95 -14.34 25.62
CA ALA A 175 5.35 -15.33 26.52
C ALA A 175 5.00 -16.65 25.82
N ARG A 176 4.89 -16.64 24.49
CA ARG A 176 4.73 -17.85 23.65
C ARG A 176 6.06 -18.41 23.15
N GLY A 177 7.18 -17.83 23.59
CA GLY A 177 8.53 -18.23 23.20
C GLY A 177 8.98 -17.71 21.84
N LEU A 178 8.29 -16.72 21.26
CA LEU A 178 8.72 -16.12 20.00
C LEU A 178 9.67 -14.95 20.23
N THR A 179 10.80 -14.97 19.55
CA THR A 179 11.67 -13.80 19.38
C THR A 179 11.22 -12.92 18.20
N PRO A 180 11.70 -11.66 18.09
CA PRO A 180 11.42 -10.82 16.92
C PRO A 180 11.80 -11.49 15.59
N ARG A 181 12.94 -12.19 15.53
CA ARG A 181 13.39 -12.88 14.31
C ARG A 181 12.44 -14.01 13.91
N GLU A 182 12.11 -14.88 14.86
CA GLU A 182 11.21 -16.02 14.61
C GLU A 182 9.81 -15.56 14.25
N TYR A 183 9.31 -14.51 14.90
CA TYR A 183 8.01 -13.93 14.55
C TYR A 183 7.97 -13.47 13.08
N ARG A 184 9.00 -12.76 12.62
CA ARG A 184 9.08 -12.31 11.22
C ARG A 184 9.15 -13.50 10.27
N GLN A 185 10.02 -14.47 10.54
CA GLN A 185 10.12 -15.69 9.73
C GLN A 185 8.78 -16.42 9.62
N HIS A 186 8.05 -16.57 10.74
CA HIS A 186 6.73 -17.16 10.72
C HIS A 186 5.71 -16.34 9.90
N LYS A 187 5.74 -15.01 9.99
CA LYS A 187 4.85 -14.16 9.18
C LYS A 187 5.14 -14.28 7.69
N GLU A 188 6.41 -14.25 7.31
CA GLU A 188 6.83 -14.39 5.91
C GLU A 188 6.51 -15.80 5.38
N ALA A 189 6.74 -16.87 6.16
CA ALA A 189 6.41 -18.24 5.79
C ALA A 189 4.90 -18.47 5.60
N LEU A 190 4.06 -17.76 6.36
CA LEU A 190 2.60 -17.78 6.21
C LEU A 190 2.09 -16.90 5.04
N GLY A 191 2.98 -16.26 4.29
CA GLY A 191 2.61 -15.36 3.20
C GLY A 191 1.91 -14.09 3.69
N ALA A 192 2.19 -13.63 4.91
CA ALA A 192 1.54 -12.44 5.45
C ALA A 192 1.91 -11.20 4.63
N ASP A 193 0.88 -10.46 4.22
CA ASP A 193 1.05 -9.22 3.48
C ASP A 193 1.84 -8.19 4.28
N THR A 194 2.76 -7.50 3.61
CA THR A 194 3.41 -6.31 4.16
C THR A 194 2.66 -5.08 3.73
N PHE A 195 2.50 -4.14 4.64
CA PHE A 195 1.51 -3.09 4.48
C PHE A 195 2.09 -1.67 4.40
N THR A 196 1.58 -0.85 3.48
CA THR A 196 1.83 0.60 3.43
C THR A 196 0.56 1.43 3.27
N SER A 197 0.68 2.74 3.49
CA SER A 197 -0.39 3.70 3.22
C SER A 197 -0.86 3.69 1.76
N ALA A 198 0.01 3.30 0.82
CA ALA A 198 -0.32 3.20 -0.61
C ALA A 198 -1.25 2.02 -0.92
N ASP A 199 -1.31 1.03 -0.02
CA ASP A 199 -2.13 -0.18 -0.13
C ASP A 199 -3.52 -0.01 0.52
N VAL A 200 -3.80 1.15 1.13
CA VAL A 200 -5.10 1.46 1.74
C VAL A 200 -6.12 1.83 0.68
N LYS A 201 -7.27 1.17 0.73
CA LYS A 201 -8.50 1.64 0.10
C LYS A 201 -9.10 2.79 0.92
N HIS A 202 -9.04 4.02 0.43
CA HIS A 202 -9.64 5.22 1.01
C HIS A 202 -11.17 5.18 0.89
N SER A 203 -11.87 4.61 1.87
CA SER A 203 -13.34 4.57 1.93
C SER A 203 -14.02 5.94 2.03
#